data_AF-A0AAU0QJ20-F1
#
_entry.id   AF-A0AAU0QJ20-F1
#
_cell.length_a   1.000
_cell.length_b   1.000
_cell.length_c   1.000
_cell.angle_alpha   90.00
_cell.angle_beta   90.00
_cell.angle_gamma   90.00
#
_symmetry.space_group_name_H-M   'P 1'
#
loop_
_entity.id
_entity.type
_entity.pdbx_description
1 polymer ?
#
loop_
_entity_poly.entity_id
_entity_poly.type
_entity_poly.pdbx_seq_one_letter_code
_entity_poly.pdbx_strand_id
1 'polypeptide(L)'
;MSRCQIIGASIMVSVLCASCTTVTEPEHMAHVEQATTTSAPPSARSVRAESALGKELRRVVDGAVAHHGGRAGLAVVSEGQVYSAGDPAQGAAWSTIKVPIAIAAYRAGTAEDDTARAAITYSDNDASVELWNSLGKSAEASAAVQEVLSLTGDPTDVARQWGHSGARVSFGEVSWPLSGQALFASKVQCVEGAEPVVELMGEISEEHKYGLGLFPGAVFKGGWGPDDDGVFTMRQLGVVDGVGIAMYVHPEDETESEGRAMLDDMARGLRELLAKGDIRASRGC
;
A
#
# COMPACT_ATOMS: atom_id res chain seq x y z
N MET A 1 -49.21 -26.73 40.70
CA MET A 1 -49.80 -26.20 39.45
C MET A 1 -48.63 -25.78 38.58
N SER A 2 -48.45 -26.09 37.30
CA SER A 2 -48.97 -27.08 36.35
C SER A 2 -48.00 -26.99 35.17
N ARG A 3 -47.70 -28.12 34.51
CA ARG A 3 -46.93 -28.17 33.26
C ARG A 3 -47.67 -27.44 32.12
N CYS A 4 -46.93 -26.89 31.16
CA CYS A 4 -47.33 -26.94 29.75
C CYS A 4 -46.09 -26.84 28.82
N GLN A 5 -45.84 -27.90 28.06
CA GLN A 5 -45.08 -27.92 26.81
C GLN A 5 -46.05 -27.65 25.64
N ILE A 6 -45.52 -27.29 24.46
CA ILE A 6 -45.82 -27.81 23.09
C ILE A 6 -45.37 -26.71 22.08
N ILE A 7 -44.26 -26.91 21.34
CA ILE A 7 -44.10 -27.46 19.97
C ILE A 7 -44.58 -26.52 18.84
N GLY A 8 -43.68 -26.23 17.89
CA GLY A 8 -43.96 -25.78 16.52
C GLY A 8 -42.69 -25.92 15.68
N ALA A 9 -42.39 -27.09 15.11
CA ALA A 9 -42.84 -27.59 13.80
C ALA A 9 -41.99 -27.05 12.63
N SER A 10 -40.90 -27.76 12.33
CA SER A 10 -40.13 -27.67 11.08
C SER A 10 -40.87 -28.40 9.96
N ILE A 11 -41.04 -27.76 8.81
CA ILE A 11 -41.51 -28.40 7.58
C ILE A 11 -40.36 -28.36 6.56
N MET A 12 -39.84 -29.55 6.24
CA MET A 12 -39.03 -29.84 5.05
C MET A 12 -39.96 -30.00 3.84
N VAL A 13 -39.58 -29.44 2.69
CA VAL A 13 -40.03 -29.93 1.38
C VAL A 13 -38.80 -30.03 0.48
N SER A 14 -38.38 -31.27 0.22
CA SER A 14 -37.38 -31.66 -0.76
C SER A 14 -38.09 -32.15 -2.02
N VAL A 15 -37.69 -31.69 -3.20
CA VAL A 15 -38.03 -32.33 -4.48
C VAL A 15 -36.73 -32.57 -5.24
N LEU A 16 -36.35 -33.85 -5.32
CA LEU A 16 -35.37 -34.38 -6.26
C LEU A 16 -36.11 -34.81 -7.54
N CYS A 17 -35.57 -34.48 -8.70
CA CYS A 17 -35.74 -35.28 -9.91
C CYS A 17 -34.36 -35.61 -10.49
N ALA A 18 -33.96 -36.86 -10.31
CA ALA A 18 -32.86 -37.50 -11.01
C ALA A 18 -33.35 -38.00 -12.38
N SER A 19 -32.50 -37.94 -13.40
CA SER A 19 -32.64 -38.76 -14.59
C SER A 19 -31.25 -39.13 -15.10
N CYS A 20 -30.89 -40.39 -14.84
CA CYS A 20 -29.82 -41.10 -15.52
C CYS A 20 -30.43 -41.87 -16.69
N THR A 21 -29.80 -41.82 -17.86
CA THR A 21 -29.92 -42.85 -18.89
C THR A 21 -28.52 -43.30 -19.31
N THR A 22 -28.34 -44.62 -19.36
CA THR A 22 -27.08 -45.32 -19.58
C THR A 22 -26.91 -45.76 -21.03
N VAL A 23 -25.68 -45.55 -21.52
CA VAL A 23 -24.80 -46.46 -22.29
C VAL A 23 -25.32 -47.13 -23.57
N THR A 24 -24.61 -46.85 -24.67
CA THR A 24 -24.33 -47.82 -25.74
C THR A 24 -22.94 -47.55 -26.35
N GLU A 25 -22.00 -48.49 -26.19
CA GLU A 25 -20.78 -48.58 -27.02
C GLU A 25 -21.09 -49.36 -28.30
N PRO A 26 -20.28 -49.16 -29.35
CA PRO A 26 -19.55 -50.31 -29.88
C PRO A 26 -18.06 -50.02 -30.17
N GLU A 27 -17.23 -51.03 -29.92
CA GLU A 27 -15.84 -51.14 -30.31
C GLU A 27 -15.68 -51.26 -31.85
N HIS A 28 -14.72 -50.55 -32.46
CA HIS A 28 -13.63 -51.17 -33.24
C HIS A 28 -12.57 -50.14 -33.66
N MET A 29 -11.33 -50.60 -33.65
CA MET A 29 -10.09 -49.85 -33.80
C MET A 29 -9.84 -49.35 -35.24
N ALA A 30 -9.23 -48.16 -35.35
CA ALA A 30 -8.28 -47.85 -36.42
C ALA A 30 -7.25 -46.83 -35.91
N HIS A 31 -6.00 -47.28 -35.79
CA HIS A 31 -4.85 -46.43 -35.58
C HIS A 31 -4.69 -45.42 -36.71
N VAL A 32 -4.57 -44.12 -36.37
CA VAL A 32 -3.84 -43.16 -37.19
C VAL A 32 -2.84 -42.46 -36.28
N GLU A 33 -1.59 -42.82 -36.49
CA GLU A 33 -0.39 -42.19 -35.96
C GLU A 33 -0.24 -40.79 -36.57
N GLN A 34 -0.41 -39.75 -35.76
CA GLN A 34 0.22 -38.45 -36.00
C GLN A 34 0.77 -37.90 -34.70
N ALA A 35 2.10 -37.95 -34.61
CA ALA A 35 2.89 -37.33 -33.58
C ALA A 35 2.73 -35.80 -33.67
N THR A 36 1.92 -35.21 -32.80
CA THR A 36 2.01 -33.79 -32.45
C THR A 36 2.95 -33.63 -31.26
N THR A 37 4.25 -33.55 -31.54
CA THR A 37 5.23 -32.96 -30.63
C THR A 37 5.02 -31.45 -30.59
N THR A 38 4.03 -31.00 -29.83
CA THR A 38 3.99 -29.60 -29.38
C THR A 38 4.82 -29.52 -28.10
N SER A 39 6.12 -29.33 -28.29
CA SER A 39 7.03 -28.88 -27.23
C SER A 39 6.59 -27.46 -26.82
N ALA A 40 5.76 -27.36 -25.80
CA ALA A 40 5.56 -26.10 -25.09
C ALA A 40 6.94 -25.60 -24.60
N PRO A 41 7.32 -24.34 -24.87
CA PRO A 41 8.52 -23.78 -24.27
C PRO A 41 8.37 -23.86 -22.74
N PRO A 42 9.41 -24.24 -21.98
CA PRO A 42 9.34 -24.14 -20.54
C PRO A 42 9.02 -22.68 -20.21
N SER A 43 7.91 -22.48 -19.50
CA SER A 43 7.59 -21.23 -18.83
C SER A 43 8.82 -20.84 -18.03
N ALA A 44 9.59 -19.90 -18.57
CA ALA A 44 10.68 -19.27 -17.87
C ALA A 44 10.04 -18.42 -16.77
N ARG A 45 9.66 -19.07 -15.68
CA ARG A 45 9.71 -18.46 -14.36
C ARG A 45 11.19 -18.17 -14.12
N SER A 46 11.70 -17.11 -14.74
CA SER A 46 12.95 -16.52 -14.33
C SER A 46 12.68 -16.07 -12.89
N VAL A 47 13.18 -16.80 -11.92
CA VAL A 47 13.51 -16.20 -10.63
C VAL A 47 14.50 -15.10 -11.01
N ARG A 48 13.99 -13.88 -11.19
CA ARG A 48 14.82 -12.73 -11.57
C ARG A 48 15.86 -12.65 -10.46
N ALA A 49 17.12 -12.97 -10.77
CA ALA A 49 18.18 -12.89 -9.80
C ALA A 49 18.09 -11.51 -9.14
N GLU A 50 18.00 -11.50 -7.81
CA GLU A 50 17.84 -10.26 -7.06
C GLU A 50 18.98 -9.33 -7.44
N SER A 51 18.64 -8.13 -7.92
CA SER A 51 19.61 -7.12 -8.31
C SER A 51 20.54 -6.79 -7.14
N ALA A 52 21.75 -6.28 -7.44
CA ALA A 52 22.67 -5.85 -6.39
C ALA A 52 22.00 -4.90 -5.38
N LEU A 53 21.27 -3.89 -5.87
CA LEU A 53 20.50 -2.98 -5.02
C LEU A 53 19.41 -3.71 -4.20
N GLY A 54 18.68 -4.65 -4.80
CA GLY A 54 17.69 -5.46 -4.08
C GLY A 54 18.30 -6.18 -2.87
N LYS A 55 19.49 -6.77 -3.03
CA LYS A 55 20.23 -7.41 -1.92
C LYS A 55 20.64 -6.42 -0.85
N GLU A 56 21.05 -5.21 -1.23
CA GLU A 56 21.41 -4.16 -0.28
C GLU A 56 20.19 -3.69 0.53
N LEU A 57 19.04 -3.48 -0.12
CA LEU A 57 17.77 -3.18 0.57
C LEU A 57 17.35 -4.33 1.50
N ARG A 58 17.55 -5.58 1.06
CA ARG A 58 17.33 -6.77 1.89
C ARG A 58 18.18 -6.74 3.16
N ARG A 59 19.46 -6.37 3.07
CA ARG A 59 20.32 -6.25 4.25
C ARG A 59 19.82 -5.20 5.24
N VAL A 60 19.26 -4.09 4.77
CA VAL A 60 18.64 -3.05 5.63
C VAL A 60 17.43 -3.61 6.36
N VAL A 61 16.52 -4.29 5.63
CA VAL A 61 15.33 -4.92 6.20
C VAL A 61 15.69 -5.99 7.22
N ASP A 62 16.56 -6.93 6.85
CA ASP A 62 16.95 -8.06 7.70
C ASP A 62 17.67 -7.57 8.97
N GLY A 63 18.45 -6.49 8.87
CA GLY A 63 19.10 -5.86 10.03
C GLY A 63 18.08 -5.30 11.03
N ALA A 64 17.06 -4.59 10.55
CA ALA A 64 15.99 -4.07 11.40
C ALA A 64 15.17 -5.20 12.04
N VAL A 65 14.81 -6.24 11.27
CA VAL A 65 14.09 -7.42 11.78
C VAL A 65 14.93 -8.19 12.80
N ALA A 66 16.24 -8.31 12.59
CA ALA A 66 17.12 -8.99 13.55
C ALA A 66 17.24 -8.23 14.89
N HIS A 67 17.10 -6.91 14.88
CA HIS A 67 17.17 -6.08 16.08
C HIS A 67 15.84 -6.00 16.83
N HIS A 68 14.73 -5.83 16.11
CA HIS A 68 13.41 -5.51 16.69
C HIS A 68 12.40 -6.67 16.62
N GLY A 69 12.75 -7.77 15.94
CA GLY A 69 11.81 -8.83 15.60
C GLY A 69 10.78 -8.40 14.55
N GLY A 70 9.69 -9.16 14.45
CA GLY A 70 8.53 -8.80 13.63
C GLY A 70 8.78 -8.79 12.11
N ARG A 71 8.22 -7.81 11.41
CA ARG A 71 8.24 -7.68 9.94
C ARG A 71 8.65 -6.26 9.53
N ALA A 72 9.38 -6.17 8.43
CA ALA A 72 9.68 -4.88 7.80
C ALA A 72 9.67 -4.99 6.28
N GLY A 73 9.46 -3.86 5.63
CA GLY A 73 9.37 -3.72 4.19
C GLY A 73 9.93 -2.38 3.72
N LEU A 74 10.62 -2.40 2.58
CA LEU A 74 11.26 -1.24 1.99
C LEU A 74 11.06 -1.25 0.48
N ALA A 75 10.66 -0.11 -0.08
CA ALA A 75 10.69 0.13 -1.52
C ALA A 75 11.32 1.49 -1.83
N VAL A 76 12.12 1.55 -2.90
CA VAL A 76 12.74 2.77 -3.42
C VAL A 76 12.59 2.83 -4.93
N VAL A 77 12.56 4.05 -5.47
CA VAL A 77 12.68 4.28 -6.92
C VAL A 77 14.08 4.78 -7.23
N SER A 78 14.87 3.93 -7.90
CA SER A 78 16.22 4.26 -8.35
C SER A 78 16.27 4.26 -9.87
N GLU A 79 16.72 5.36 -10.47
CA GLU A 79 16.81 5.52 -11.93
C GLU A 79 15.51 5.15 -12.68
N GLY A 80 14.36 5.52 -12.10
CA GLY A 80 13.03 5.25 -12.67
C GLY A 80 12.55 3.81 -12.54
N GLN A 81 13.23 2.97 -11.76
CA GLN A 81 12.84 1.58 -11.50
C GLN A 81 12.56 1.35 -10.02
N VAL A 82 11.53 0.57 -9.72
CA VAL A 82 11.21 0.18 -8.34
C VAL A 82 12.09 -0.98 -7.91
N TYR A 83 12.71 -0.84 -6.75
CA TYR A 83 13.41 -1.90 -6.04
C TYR A 83 12.77 -2.06 -4.66
N SER A 84 12.49 -3.29 -4.27
CA SER A 84 11.88 -3.56 -2.97
C SER A 84 12.50 -4.78 -2.29
N ALA A 85 12.41 -4.78 -0.96
CA ALA A 85 12.77 -5.88 -0.10
C ALA A 85 11.81 -5.94 1.10
N GLY A 86 11.74 -7.09 1.76
CA GLY A 86 10.87 -7.32 2.90
C GLY A 86 9.43 -7.63 2.55
N ASP A 87 8.55 -7.32 3.50
CA ASP A 87 7.10 -7.36 3.35
C ASP A 87 6.66 -6.28 2.33
N PRO A 88 5.85 -6.60 1.31
CA PRO A 88 5.35 -5.61 0.37
C PRO A 88 4.34 -4.62 0.98
N ALA A 89 3.89 -4.88 2.22
CA ALA A 89 2.86 -4.14 2.95
C ALA A 89 1.60 -3.93 2.11
N GLN A 90 1.02 -5.03 1.64
CA GLN A 90 -0.27 -5.08 0.94
C GLN A 90 -1.45 -4.87 1.91
N GLY A 91 -1.35 -3.87 2.77
CA GLY A 91 -2.31 -3.52 3.83
C GLY A 91 -2.55 -2.01 3.89
N ALA A 92 -3.21 -1.57 4.97
CA ALA A 92 -3.75 -0.23 5.14
C ALA A 92 -2.70 0.87 4.94
N ALA A 93 -2.99 1.85 4.07
CA ALA A 93 -2.17 3.03 3.84
C ALA A 93 -2.02 3.91 5.10
N TRP A 94 -2.96 3.82 6.04
CA TRP A 94 -3.05 4.71 7.19
C TRP A 94 -3.00 6.18 6.74
N SER A 95 -2.40 7.05 7.56
CA SER A 95 -2.30 8.47 7.27
C SER A 95 -1.40 8.83 6.08
N THR A 96 -0.74 7.88 5.39
CA THR A 96 0.02 8.22 4.18
C THR A 96 -0.89 8.60 3.02
N ILE A 97 -2.14 8.09 2.98
CA ILE A 97 -3.14 8.44 1.96
C ILE A 97 -3.61 9.90 2.05
N LYS A 98 -3.33 10.60 3.15
CA LYS A 98 -3.65 12.02 3.31
C LYS A 98 -2.93 12.90 2.29
N VAL A 99 -1.75 12.49 1.83
CA VAL A 99 -0.98 13.23 0.82
C VAL A 99 -1.76 13.35 -0.50
N PRO A 100 -2.17 12.25 -1.17
CA PRO A 100 -2.95 12.37 -2.39
C PRO A 100 -4.36 12.97 -2.17
N ILE A 101 -4.96 12.84 -0.97
CA ILE A 101 -6.21 13.54 -0.63
C ILE A 101 -6.02 15.06 -0.65
N ALA A 102 -4.99 15.57 0.03
CA ALA A 102 -4.71 17.00 0.06
C ALA A 102 -4.36 17.54 -1.33
N ILE A 103 -3.56 16.80 -2.11
CA ILE A 103 -3.23 17.19 -3.50
C ILE A 103 -4.49 17.26 -4.36
N ALA A 104 -5.39 16.28 -4.24
CA ALA A 104 -6.66 16.30 -4.96
C ALA A 104 -7.48 17.55 -4.60
N ALA A 105 -7.53 17.93 -3.31
CA ALA A 105 -8.27 19.11 -2.85
C ALA A 105 -7.66 20.42 -3.38
N TYR A 106 -6.32 20.55 -3.40
CA TYR A 106 -5.65 21.69 -4.02
C TYR A 106 -5.92 21.77 -5.52
N ARG A 107 -5.86 20.64 -6.23
CA ARG A 107 -6.17 20.56 -7.67
C ARG A 107 -7.62 20.93 -7.97
N ALA A 108 -8.55 20.60 -7.08
CA ALA A 108 -9.95 20.97 -7.19
C ALA A 108 -10.25 22.43 -6.80
N GLY A 109 -9.29 23.14 -6.19
CA GLY A 109 -9.48 24.49 -5.65
C GLY A 109 -10.37 24.52 -4.41
N THR A 110 -10.46 23.41 -3.67
CA THR A 110 -11.33 23.26 -2.48
C THR A 110 -10.55 23.16 -1.17
N ALA A 111 -9.22 23.06 -1.24
CA ALA A 111 -8.37 23.01 -0.05
C ALA A 111 -8.32 24.36 0.68
N GLU A 112 -8.50 24.32 2.00
CA GLU A 112 -8.11 25.39 2.91
C GLU A 112 -6.71 25.10 3.47
N ASP A 113 -5.81 26.09 3.49
CA ASP A 113 -4.40 25.90 3.84
C ASP A 113 -4.21 25.41 5.29
N ASP A 114 -5.01 25.92 6.23
CA ASP A 114 -4.95 25.51 7.64
C ASP A 114 -5.42 24.06 7.81
N THR A 115 -6.46 23.65 7.06
CA THR A 115 -6.95 22.26 7.04
C THR A 115 -5.91 21.32 6.42
N ALA A 116 -5.28 21.72 5.31
CA ALA A 116 -4.18 20.96 4.70
C ALA A 116 -2.99 20.81 5.67
N ARG A 117 -2.59 21.89 6.35
CA ARG A 117 -1.53 21.89 7.36
C ARG A 117 -1.86 20.95 8.52
N ALA A 118 -3.06 21.03 9.08
CA ALA A 118 -3.51 20.13 10.14
C ALA A 118 -3.42 18.65 9.70
N ALA A 119 -3.91 18.34 8.49
CA ALA A 119 -3.91 16.97 7.97
C ALA A 119 -2.51 16.43 7.66
N ILE A 120 -1.61 17.24 7.10
CA ILE A 120 -0.30 16.78 6.63
C ILE A 120 0.76 16.89 7.74
N THR A 121 0.94 18.07 8.33
CA THR A 121 1.98 18.33 9.34
C THR A 121 1.70 17.61 10.65
N TYR A 122 0.46 17.65 11.12
CA TYR A 122 0.05 17.11 12.42
C TYR A 122 -0.69 15.78 12.32
N SER A 123 -0.97 15.31 11.11
CA SER A 123 -1.73 14.08 10.89
C SER A 123 -3.14 14.11 11.47
N ASP A 124 -3.77 15.29 11.55
CA ASP A 124 -5.14 15.45 12.07
C ASP A 124 -6.16 14.68 11.20
N ASN A 125 -7.02 13.88 11.82
CA ASN A 125 -7.98 13.04 11.12
C ASN A 125 -9.25 13.81 10.70
N ASP A 126 -9.69 14.76 11.51
CA ASP A 126 -10.89 15.55 11.21
C ASP A 126 -10.62 16.49 10.03
N ALA A 127 -9.44 17.12 10.00
CA ALA A 127 -8.98 17.91 8.85
C ALA A 127 -8.87 17.06 7.57
N SER A 128 -8.46 15.80 7.69
CA SER A 128 -8.39 14.90 6.54
C SER A 128 -9.78 14.51 6.01
N VAL A 129 -10.75 14.35 6.91
CA VAL A 129 -12.16 14.13 6.55
C VAL A 129 -12.75 15.37 5.89
N GLU A 130 -12.37 16.57 6.34
CA GLU A 130 -12.79 17.83 5.71
C GLU A 130 -12.25 17.96 4.28
N LEU A 131 -10.94 17.73 4.07
CA LEU A 131 -10.35 17.71 2.72
C LEU A 131 -11.04 16.69 1.82
N TRP A 132 -11.29 15.47 2.33
CA TRP A 132 -12.00 14.44 1.59
C TRP A 132 -13.42 14.87 1.19
N ASN A 133 -14.20 15.42 2.14
CA ASN A 133 -15.56 15.85 1.89
C ASN A 133 -15.64 17.07 0.96
N SER A 134 -14.58 17.89 0.92
CA SER A 134 -14.49 19.03 -0.01
C SER A 134 -14.47 18.60 -1.48
N LEU A 135 -14.06 17.35 -1.76
CA LEU A 135 -14.01 16.77 -3.10
C LEU A 135 -15.37 16.25 -3.60
N GLY A 136 -16.41 16.34 -2.78
CA GLY A 136 -17.76 15.87 -3.10
C GLY A 136 -18.11 14.55 -2.43
N LYS A 137 -18.98 13.78 -3.07
CA LYS A 137 -19.41 12.46 -2.56
C LYS A 137 -18.26 11.46 -2.63
N SER A 138 -18.34 10.36 -1.87
CA SER A 138 -17.27 9.36 -1.80
C SER A 138 -16.76 8.87 -3.15
N ALA A 139 -17.63 8.73 -4.16
CA ALA A 139 -17.22 8.33 -5.50
C ALA A 139 -16.39 9.40 -6.23
N GLU A 140 -16.74 10.68 -6.07
CA GLU A 140 -16.03 11.82 -6.66
C GLU A 140 -14.67 12.00 -5.97
N ALA A 141 -14.66 11.98 -4.63
CA ALA A 141 -13.44 12.05 -3.84
C ALA A 141 -12.48 10.88 -4.15
N SER A 142 -12.99 9.65 -4.21
CA SER A 142 -12.20 8.47 -4.58
C SER A 142 -11.59 8.60 -5.98
N ALA A 143 -12.37 9.07 -6.96
CA ALA A 143 -11.90 9.27 -8.32
C ALA A 143 -10.82 10.36 -8.41
N ALA A 144 -10.99 11.48 -7.69
CA ALA A 144 -10.00 12.55 -7.64
C ALA A 144 -8.67 12.09 -7.03
N VAL A 145 -8.73 11.30 -5.95
CA VAL A 145 -7.53 10.71 -5.33
C VAL A 145 -6.86 9.69 -6.26
N GLN A 146 -7.66 8.86 -6.95
CA GLN A 146 -7.14 7.90 -7.93
C GLN A 146 -6.43 8.60 -9.10
N GLU A 147 -6.98 9.73 -9.58
CA GLU A 147 -6.34 10.55 -10.62
C GLU A 147 -4.93 10.99 -10.18
N VAL A 148 -4.81 11.52 -8.95
CA VAL A 148 -3.52 11.94 -8.38
C VAL A 148 -2.52 10.79 -8.33
N LEU A 149 -2.93 9.60 -7.88
CA LEU A 149 -2.05 8.42 -7.87
C LEU A 149 -1.63 8.02 -9.29
N SER A 150 -2.56 8.00 -10.24
CA SER A 150 -2.28 7.61 -11.63
C SER A 150 -1.32 8.57 -12.34
N LEU A 151 -1.31 9.87 -12.00
CA LEU A 151 -0.33 10.83 -12.54
C LEU A 151 1.12 10.50 -12.18
N THR A 152 1.34 9.71 -11.13
CA THR A 152 2.68 9.28 -10.68
C THR A 152 3.10 7.92 -11.23
N GLY A 153 2.24 7.27 -12.01
CA GLY A 153 2.48 5.92 -12.54
C GLY A 153 2.25 4.79 -11.51
N ASP A 154 1.64 5.09 -10.36
CA ASP A 154 1.19 4.07 -9.41
C ASP A 154 0.02 3.25 -10.00
N PRO A 155 0.17 1.93 -10.16
CA PRO A 155 -0.88 1.07 -10.72
C PRO A 155 -1.97 0.70 -9.68
N THR A 156 -1.85 1.14 -8.43
CA THR A 156 -2.79 0.78 -7.36
C THR A 156 -4.16 1.41 -7.61
N ASP A 157 -5.19 0.57 -7.66
CA ASP A 157 -6.58 0.98 -7.77
C ASP A 157 -7.19 1.10 -6.36
N VAL A 158 -6.96 2.24 -5.70
CA VAL A 158 -7.49 2.55 -4.37
C VAL A 158 -8.96 2.95 -4.43
N ALA A 159 -9.41 3.58 -5.53
CA ALA A 159 -10.80 4.00 -5.68
C ALA A 159 -11.76 2.80 -5.70
N ARG A 160 -11.41 1.72 -6.38
CA ARG A 160 -12.21 0.49 -6.37
C ARG A 160 -12.33 -0.11 -4.97
N GLN A 161 -11.34 0.08 -4.10
CA GLN A 161 -11.37 -0.41 -2.72
C GLN A 161 -12.39 0.40 -1.88
N TRP A 162 -12.46 1.72 -2.04
CA TRP A 162 -13.47 2.56 -1.37
C TRP A 162 -14.90 2.35 -1.85
N GLY A 163 -15.09 1.94 -3.11
CA GLY A 163 -16.42 1.72 -3.70
C GLY A 163 -17.30 0.69 -2.99
N HIS A 164 -16.78 -0.02 -1.99
CA HIS A 164 -17.47 -1.10 -1.27
C HIS A 164 -17.85 -0.77 0.19
N SER A 165 -17.41 0.36 0.77
CA SER A 165 -17.41 0.52 2.24
C SER A 165 -18.69 1.10 2.87
N GLY A 166 -19.62 1.70 2.11
CA GLY A 166 -21.01 1.96 2.53
C GLY A 166 -21.30 2.84 3.77
N ALA A 167 -20.38 3.05 4.72
CA ALA A 167 -20.56 3.85 5.92
C ALA A 167 -19.20 4.16 6.60
N ARG A 168 -18.99 5.44 6.98
CA ARG A 168 -17.75 6.07 7.54
C ARG A 168 -16.52 5.92 6.63
N VAL A 169 -15.95 7.04 6.21
CA VAL A 169 -14.78 7.04 5.32
C VAL A 169 -13.55 6.65 6.14
N SER A 170 -13.20 5.36 6.16
CA SER A 170 -11.90 4.91 6.64
C SER A 170 -10.92 4.88 5.48
N PHE A 171 -10.57 6.06 4.93
CA PHE A 171 -9.74 6.10 3.74
C PHE A 171 -8.34 5.50 3.95
N GLY A 172 -7.88 5.44 5.20
CA GLY A 172 -6.61 4.84 5.58
C GLY A 172 -6.57 3.32 5.41
N GLU A 173 -7.72 2.64 5.40
CA GLU A 173 -7.79 1.17 5.27
C GLU A 173 -7.56 0.67 3.84
N VAL A 174 -7.35 1.55 2.85
CA VAL A 174 -7.01 1.09 1.50
C VAL A 174 -5.68 0.38 1.49
N SER A 175 -5.65 -0.78 0.85
CA SER A 175 -4.43 -1.48 0.54
C SER A 175 -3.62 -0.66 -0.46
N TRP A 176 -2.47 -0.17 0.00
CA TRP A 176 -1.52 0.59 -0.83
C TRP A 176 -0.11 0.00 -0.67
N PRO A 177 0.35 -0.84 -1.62
CA PRO A 177 1.65 -1.50 -1.52
C PRO A 177 2.82 -0.52 -1.50
N LEU A 178 3.94 -0.90 -0.85
CA LEU A 178 5.14 -0.05 -0.77
C LEU A 178 5.69 0.35 -2.15
N SER A 179 5.60 -0.54 -3.14
CA SER A 179 6.02 -0.22 -4.51
C SER A 179 5.22 0.93 -5.11
N GLY A 180 3.90 0.97 -4.87
CA GLY A 180 3.02 2.06 -5.30
C GLY A 180 3.35 3.36 -4.55
N GLN A 181 3.54 3.29 -3.23
CA GLN A 181 3.93 4.45 -2.42
C GLN A 181 5.27 5.05 -2.83
N ALA A 182 6.27 4.21 -3.13
CA ALA A 182 7.58 4.67 -3.59
C ALA A 182 7.49 5.31 -5.00
N LEU A 183 6.69 4.74 -5.90
CA LEU A 183 6.40 5.34 -7.22
C LEU A 183 5.73 6.71 -7.07
N PHE A 184 4.68 6.78 -6.25
CA PHE A 184 3.99 8.01 -5.93
C PHE A 184 4.94 9.07 -5.38
N ALA A 185 5.70 8.74 -4.35
CA ALA A 185 6.69 9.64 -3.76
C ALA A 185 7.72 10.12 -4.80
N SER A 186 8.20 9.24 -5.69
CA SER A 186 9.22 9.59 -6.69
C SER A 186 8.78 10.65 -7.71
N LYS A 187 7.46 10.88 -7.85
CA LYS A 187 6.88 11.80 -8.82
C LYS A 187 5.91 12.81 -8.20
N VAL A 188 5.72 12.83 -6.88
CA VAL A 188 4.73 13.71 -6.22
C VAL A 188 5.00 15.19 -6.52
N GLN A 189 6.26 15.62 -6.53
CA GLN A 189 6.65 16.98 -6.89
C GLN A 189 6.35 17.38 -8.34
N CYS A 190 6.06 16.41 -9.20
CA CYS A 190 5.73 16.62 -10.61
C CYS A 190 4.23 16.76 -10.86
N VAL A 191 3.41 16.51 -9.83
CA VAL A 191 1.96 16.64 -9.94
C VAL A 191 1.59 18.12 -9.83
N GLU A 192 0.92 18.63 -10.86
CA GLU A 192 0.38 20.00 -10.84
C GLU A 192 -0.55 20.18 -9.63
N GLY A 193 -0.32 21.26 -8.86
CA GLY A 193 -1.06 21.55 -7.63
C GLY A 193 -0.53 20.86 -6.37
N ALA A 194 0.54 20.06 -6.45
CA ALA A 194 1.10 19.37 -5.29
C ALA A 194 2.07 20.21 -4.44
N GLU A 195 2.58 21.33 -4.95
CA GLU A 195 3.60 22.16 -4.28
C GLU A 195 3.24 22.50 -2.83
N PRO A 196 2.03 23.01 -2.49
CA PRO A 196 1.70 23.33 -1.10
C PRO A 196 1.73 22.10 -0.18
N VAL A 197 1.33 20.93 -0.69
CA VAL A 197 1.34 19.67 0.08
C VAL A 197 2.77 19.17 0.29
N VAL A 198 3.62 19.26 -0.73
CA VAL A 198 5.02 18.87 -0.64
C VAL A 198 5.79 19.76 0.34
N GLU A 199 5.49 21.06 0.39
CA GLU A 199 6.02 21.97 1.41
C GLU A 199 5.61 21.52 2.83
N LEU A 200 4.32 21.24 3.04
CA LEU A 200 3.82 20.74 4.33
C LEU A 200 4.42 19.39 4.74
N MET A 201 4.74 18.51 3.78
CA MET A 201 5.47 17.26 4.02
C MET A 201 6.91 17.50 4.48
N GLY A 202 7.49 18.68 4.26
CA GLY A 202 8.78 19.10 4.82
C GLY A 202 8.67 19.71 6.22
N GLU A 203 7.45 19.99 6.68
CA GLU A 203 7.16 20.67 7.95
C GLU A 203 6.56 19.75 9.02
N ILE A 204 6.66 18.42 8.84
CA ILE A 204 6.12 17.41 9.77
C ILE A 204 6.50 17.72 11.23
N SER A 205 5.54 17.58 12.15
CA SER A 205 5.75 17.88 13.58
C SER A 205 6.88 17.04 14.19
N GLU A 206 7.59 17.59 15.18
CA GLU A 206 8.72 16.92 15.83
C GLU A 206 8.38 15.53 16.39
N GLU A 207 7.15 15.35 16.88
CA GLU A 207 6.66 14.05 17.37
C GLU A 207 6.66 12.96 16.29
N HIS A 208 6.51 13.34 15.03
CA HIS A 208 6.45 12.44 13.88
C HIS A 208 7.77 12.38 13.09
N LYS A 209 8.84 13.05 13.55
CA LYS A 209 10.18 13.05 12.91
C LYS A 209 11.04 11.84 13.30
N TYR A 210 10.53 10.64 13.06
CA TYR A 210 11.27 9.38 13.09
C TYR A 210 11.40 8.82 11.65
N GLY A 211 12.22 7.78 11.45
CA GLY A 211 12.46 7.15 10.16
C GLY A 211 12.97 8.15 9.12
N LEU A 212 12.16 8.43 8.09
CA LEU A 212 12.49 9.43 7.06
C LEU A 212 12.73 10.83 7.64
N GLY A 213 12.15 11.16 8.80
CA GLY A 213 12.41 12.43 9.49
C GLY A 213 13.86 12.63 9.95
N LEU A 214 14.68 11.57 9.95
CA LEU A 214 16.12 11.65 10.26
C LEU A 214 16.97 12.19 9.10
N PHE A 215 16.39 12.45 7.92
CA PHE A 215 17.09 12.97 6.75
C PHE A 215 16.87 14.48 6.62
N PRO A 216 17.93 15.31 6.59
CA PRO A 216 17.80 16.72 6.32
C PRO A 216 17.12 16.97 4.97
N GLY A 217 16.08 17.81 4.95
CA GLY A 217 15.36 18.16 3.73
C GLY A 217 14.42 17.08 3.19
N ALA A 218 14.19 15.98 3.93
CA ALA A 218 13.20 15.01 3.55
C ALA A 218 11.78 15.60 3.60
N VAL A 219 10.98 15.27 2.60
CA VAL A 219 9.54 15.53 2.59
C VAL A 219 8.83 14.19 2.71
N PHE A 220 8.04 13.97 3.75
CA PHE A 220 7.48 12.65 4.02
C PHE A 220 6.13 12.73 4.74
N LYS A 221 5.44 11.59 4.79
CA LYS A 221 4.26 11.40 5.62
C LYS A 221 4.28 10.01 6.24
N GLY A 222 4.04 9.93 7.54
CA GLY A 222 3.83 8.69 8.27
C GLY A 222 2.36 8.33 8.48
N GLY A 223 2.12 7.06 8.81
CA GLY A 223 0.84 6.54 9.26
C GLY A 223 1.03 5.27 10.09
N TRP A 224 0.13 5.03 11.03
CA TRP A 224 0.17 3.88 11.92
C TRP A 224 -1.24 3.46 12.30
N GLY A 225 -1.40 2.20 12.69
CA GLY A 225 -2.67 1.63 13.13
C GLY A 225 -2.66 0.10 13.11
N PRO A 226 -3.68 -0.53 13.70
CA PRO A 226 -3.88 -1.97 13.61
C PRO A 226 -4.41 -2.36 12.21
N ASP A 227 -3.68 -3.17 11.45
CA ASP A 227 -4.17 -3.76 10.19
C ASP A 227 -5.42 -4.63 10.44
N ASP A 228 -6.06 -5.15 9.38
CA ASP A 228 -7.31 -5.93 9.44
C ASP A 228 -7.29 -7.11 10.45
N ASP A 229 -6.11 -7.70 10.64
CA ASP A 229 -5.89 -8.81 11.60
C ASP A 229 -5.60 -8.33 13.04
N GLY A 230 -5.73 -7.03 13.31
CA GLY A 230 -5.43 -6.39 14.60
C GLY A 230 -3.96 -6.04 14.82
N VAL A 231 -3.11 -6.35 13.85
CA VAL A 231 -1.64 -6.23 13.94
C VAL A 231 -1.21 -4.77 13.87
N PHE A 232 -0.54 -4.24 14.91
CA PHE A 232 -0.04 -2.87 14.87
C PHE A 232 1.06 -2.70 13.82
N THR A 233 0.89 -1.68 12.97
CA THR A 233 1.84 -1.36 11.90
C THR A 233 2.17 0.12 11.88
N MET A 234 3.35 0.44 11.38
CA MET A 234 3.75 1.80 11.05
C MET A 234 4.34 1.83 9.65
N ARG A 235 4.07 2.90 8.92
CA ARG A 235 4.60 3.09 7.58
C ARG A 235 4.87 4.55 7.28
N GLN A 236 5.78 4.78 6.34
CA GLN A 236 6.14 6.10 5.85
C GLN A 236 6.31 6.06 4.33
N LEU A 237 5.96 7.15 3.66
CA LEU A 237 6.38 7.43 2.28
C LEU A 237 6.98 8.83 2.22
N GLY A 238 7.89 9.05 1.29
CA GLY A 238 8.49 10.38 1.12
C GLY A 238 9.62 10.42 0.11
N VAL A 239 10.21 11.60 -0.02
CA VAL A 239 11.34 11.87 -0.90
C VAL A 239 12.55 12.25 -0.05
N VAL A 240 13.68 11.60 -0.32
CA VAL A 240 14.99 11.92 0.25
C VAL A 240 15.98 12.05 -0.91
N ASP A 241 16.66 13.19 -1.03
CA ASP A 241 17.62 13.46 -2.12
C ASP A 241 17.05 13.17 -3.54
N GLY A 242 15.76 13.44 -3.75
CA GLY A 242 15.05 13.18 -5.00
C GLY A 242 14.67 11.71 -5.26
N VAL A 243 14.93 10.82 -4.31
CA VAL A 243 14.55 9.39 -4.35
C VAL A 243 13.21 9.21 -3.66
N GLY A 244 12.24 8.60 -4.35
CA GLY A 244 10.99 8.15 -3.73
C GLY A 244 11.21 6.90 -2.89
N ILE A 245 10.80 6.94 -1.62
CA ILE A 245 11.01 5.89 -0.63
C ILE A 245 9.68 5.57 0.06
N ALA A 246 9.44 4.29 0.33
CA ALA A 246 8.38 3.84 1.22
C ALA A 246 8.88 2.75 2.17
N MET A 247 8.54 2.86 3.45
CA MET A 247 8.93 1.93 4.52
C MET A 247 7.70 1.43 5.27
N TYR A 248 7.76 0.20 5.76
CA TYR A 248 6.77 -0.43 6.62
C TYR A 248 7.48 -1.22 7.71
N VAL A 249 6.90 -1.19 8.91
CA VAL A 249 7.33 -2.01 10.03
C VAL A 249 6.12 -2.52 10.81
N HIS A 250 6.32 -3.67 11.42
CA HIS A 250 5.51 -4.25 12.48
C HIS A 250 6.50 -4.85 13.48
N PRO A 251 6.76 -4.21 14.64
CA PRO A 251 7.66 -4.74 15.66
C PRO A 251 7.03 -5.92 16.39
N GLU A 252 7.84 -6.84 16.93
CA GLU A 252 7.35 -8.04 17.63
C GLU A 252 6.51 -7.73 18.87
N ASP A 253 6.80 -6.63 19.57
CA ASP A 253 6.09 -6.20 20.77
C ASP A 253 4.83 -5.36 20.48
N GLU A 254 4.58 -5.07 19.20
CA GLU A 254 3.46 -4.27 18.69
C GLU A 254 3.38 -2.85 19.27
N THR A 255 4.48 -2.31 19.83
CA THR A 255 4.47 -0.97 20.41
C THR A 255 4.84 0.10 19.39
N GLU A 256 4.24 1.27 19.55
CA GLU A 256 4.58 2.43 18.72
C GLU A 256 6.04 2.86 18.91
N SER A 257 6.56 2.83 20.14
CA SER A 257 7.96 3.18 20.41
C SER A 257 8.94 2.29 19.67
N GLU A 258 8.68 0.98 19.64
CA GLU A 258 9.54 0.02 18.95
C GLU A 258 9.39 0.16 17.43
N GLY A 259 8.18 0.42 16.93
CA GLY A 259 7.96 0.69 15.51
C GLY A 259 8.71 1.96 15.04
N ARG A 260 8.74 3.02 15.85
CA ARG A 260 9.53 4.23 15.57
C ARG A 260 11.04 3.89 15.54
N ALA A 261 11.53 3.11 16.51
CA ALA A 261 12.93 2.68 16.57
C ALA A 261 13.33 1.80 15.37
N MET A 262 12.43 0.91 14.93
CA MET A 262 12.64 0.04 13.77
C MET A 262 12.68 0.84 12.47
N LEU A 263 11.81 1.85 12.30
CA LEU A 263 11.87 2.78 11.17
C LEU A 263 13.17 3.60 11.17
N ASP A 264 13.64 4.03 12.35
CA ASP A 264 14.91 4.74 12.51
C ASP A 264 16.10 3.89 12.08
N ASP A 265 16.12 2.59 12.40
CA ASP A 265 17.15 1.65 11.97
C ASP A 265 17.15 1.44 10.46
N MET A 266 15.97 1.28 9.85
CA MET A 266 15.85 1.23 8.40
C MET A 266 16.34 2.51 7.73
N ALA A 267 16.01 3.67 8.29
CA ALA A 267 16.48 4.96 7.80
C ALA A 267 18.01 5.11 7.90
N ARG A 268 18.62 4.63 8.98
CA ARG A 268 20.10 4.59 9.11
C ARG A 268 20.74 3.73 8.03
N GLY A 269 20.19 2.54 7.76
CA GLY A 269 20.67 1.68 6.68
C GLY A 269 20.53 2.32 5.29
N LEU A 270 19.38 2.96 5.03
CA LEU A 270 19.15 3.71 3.78
C LEU A 270 20.15 4.86 3.59
N ARG A 271 20.51 5.57 4.66
CA ARG A 271 21.49 6.66 4.60
C ARG A 271 22.85 6.17 4.07
N GLU A 272 23.27 4.96 4.43
CA GLU A 272 24.51 4.40 3.90
C GLU A 272 24.43 4.11 2.40
N LEU A 273 23.29 3.61 1.91
CA LEU A 273 23.10 3.31 0.49
C LEU A 273 23.03 4.58 -0.36
N LEU A 274 22.35 5.61 0.14
CA LEU A 274 22.30 6.94 -0.47
C LEU A 274 23.70 7.58 -0.52
N ALA A 275 24.45 7.55 0.59
CA ALA A 275 25.81 8.11 0.66
C ALA A 275 26.81 7.41 -0.28
N LYS A 276 26.63 6.11 -0.54
CA LYS A 276 27.44 5.34 -1.51
C LYS A 276 27.03 5.61 -2.97
N GLY A 277 25.86 6.19 -3.21
CA GLY A 277 25.32 6.41 -4.54
C GLY A 277 24.74 5.15 -5.18
N ASP A 278 24.38 4.16 -4.36
CA ASP A 278 23.74 2.89 -4.79
C ASP A 278 22.27 3.11 -5.17
N ILE A 279 21.65 4.14 -4.61
CA ILE A 279 20.30 4.61 -4.95
C ILE A 279 20.41 5.99 -5.57
N ARG A 280 19.75 6.21 -6.70
CA ARG A 280 19.85 7.47 -7.46
C ARG A 280 18.48 7.97 -7.88
N ALA A 281 18.26 9.26 -7.69
CA ALA A 281 17.03 9.92 -8.13
C ALA A 281 16.76 9.69 -9.62
N SER A 282 15.49 9.61 -9.97
CA SER A 282 15.05 9.67 -11.36
C SER A 282 15.40 11.03 -11.96
N ARG A 283 15.76 11.06 -13.25
CA ARG A 283 16.00 12.34 -13.94
C ARG A 283 14.65 13.01 -14.22
N GLY A 284 14.38 14.09 -13.48
CA GLY A 284 13.28 15.00 -13.73
C GLY A 284 11.88 14.44 -13.44
N CYS A 285 10.91 15.30 -13.74
CA CYS A 285 9.57 14.90 -14.12
C CYS A 285 9.66 14.34 -15.55
#